data_AF-A0A834CNW8-F1
#
_entry.id   AF-A0A834CNW8-F1
#
_cell.length_a   1.000
_cell.length_b   1.000
_cell.length_c   1.000
_cell.angle_alpha   90.00
_cell.angle_beta   90.00
_cell.angle_gamma   90.00
#
_symmetry.space_group_name_H-M   'P 1'
#
loop_
_entity.id
_entity.type
_entity.pdbx_description
1 polymer ?
#
loop_
_entity_poly.entity_id
_entity_poly.type
_entity_poly.pdbx_seq_one_letter_code
_entity_poly.pdbx_strand_id
1 'polypeptide(L)'
;MFDADLAIDCLLQEQAEKPVDGGPCSTLFIANLGPNCTEDELKQALSQYPGFNMLILRAKSGMPVAFADFEEIEQANKVMEELQGSLLPSSDRGGMHIEYARSKMRKR
;
A
#
# COMPACT_ATOMS: atom_id res chain seq x y z
N MET A 1 -31.02 26.87 22.68
CA MET A 1 -31.68 25.57 22.50
C MET A 1 -31.49 25.25 21.02
N PHE A 2 -30.49 24.39 20.73
CA PHE A 2 -30.22 23.55 19.55
C PHE A 2 -30.53 24.19 18.16
N ASP A 3 -29.63 24.43 17.22
CA ASP A 3 -28.45 23.70 16.73
C ASP A 3 -27.62 24.64 15.83
N ALA A 4 -26.29 24.65 15.95
CA ALA A 4 -25.39 25.05 14.85
C ALA A 4 -23.94 24.56 15.02
N ASP A 5 -23.69 23.60 15.93
CA ASP A 5 -22.37 22.98 16.08
C ASP A 5 -22.09 21.93 14.98
N LEU A 6 -23.09 21.62 14.14
CA LEU A 6 -23.00 20.59 13.10
C LEU A 6 -22.20 21.03 11.84
N ALA A 7 -21.78 22.30 11.75
CA ALA A 7 -20.98 22.77 10.62
C ALA A 7 -19.47 22.52 10.78
N ILE A 8 -18.99 22.19 11.99
CA ILE A 8 -17.56 21.93 12.22
C ILE A 8 -17.23 20.45 11.97
N ASP A 9 -18.16 19.53 12.23
CA ASP A 9 -17.95 18.10 12.01
C ASP A 9 -17.84 17.74 10.51
N CYS A 10 -18.56 18.45 9.63
CA CYS A 10 -18.48 18.25 8.17
C CYS A 10 -17.23 18.91 7.53
N LEU A 11 -16.52 19.77 8.26
CA LEU A 11 -15.23 20.37 7.87
C LEU A 11 -14.03 19.64 8.49
N LEU A 12 -14.26 18.70 9.40
CA LEU A 12 -13.45 17.48 9.52
C LEU A 12 -13.89 16.49 8.45
N GLN A 13 -13.97 16.96 7.20
CA GLN A 13 -13.95 16.13 6.01
C GLN A 13 -12.73 15.24 6.12
N GLU A 14 -12.99 14.03 6.61
CA GLU A 14 -12.13 12.87 6.78
C GLU A 14 -10.67 13.27 6.90
N GLN A 15 -10.20 13.36 8.15
CA GLN A 15 -8.79 13.46 8.48
C GLN A 15 -8.00 12.35 7.76
N ALA A 16 -7.59 12.60 6.53
CA ALA A 16 -6.46 11.94 5.91
C ALA A 16 -5.25 12.51 6.64
N GLU A 17 -5.08 12.08 7.88
CA GLU A 17 -3.96 12.38 8.74
C GLU A 17 -2.71 12.29 7.89
N LYS A 18 -1.88 13.34 7.93
CA LYS A 18 -0.50 13.22 7.54
C LYS A 18 0.18 12.45 8.66
N PRO A 19 0.60 11.18 8.53
CA PRO A 19 1.76 10.76 9.27
C PRO A 19 2.97 11.17 8.46
N VAL A 20 3.63 12.19 9.00
CA VAL A 20 5.07 12.40 8.84
C VAL A 20 5.75 11.06 9.19
N ASP A 21 6.44 10.49 8.21
CA ASP A 21 7.37 9.35 8.30
C ASP A 21 6.89 8.11 9.10
N GLY A 22 6.00 7.29 8.50
CA GLY A 22 5.84 5.87 8.88
C GLY A 22 4.54 5.44 9.57
N GLY A 23 3.48 6.26 9.54
CA GLY A 23 2.18 5.86 10.08
C GLY A 23 1.44 4.82 9.22
N PRO A 24 0.47 4.11 9.81
CA PRO A 24 -0.28 3.05 9.14
C PRO A 24 -1.02 3.63 7.92
N CYS A 25 -0.81 3.03 6.74
CA CYS A 25 -1.41 3.46 5.47
C CYS A 25 -2.07 2.28 4.75
N SER A 26 -3.19 2.55 4.06
CA SER A 26 -3.89 1.56 3.22
C SER A 26 -3.12 1.24 1.94
N THR A 27 -2.15 2.08 1.57
CA THR A 27 -1.27 1.81 0.43
C THR A 27 0.09 1.33 0.94
N LEU A 28 0.57 0.22 0.38
CA LEU A 28 1.87 -0.37 0.64
C LEU A 28 2.81 -0.13 -0.54
N PHE A 29 4.07 0.14 -0.20
CA PHE A 29 5.18 0.23 -1.11
C PHE A 29 6.03 -1.03 -0.99
N ILE A 30 6.25 -1.71 -2.11
CA ILE A 30 6.99 -2.96 -2.19
C ILE A 30 8.26 -2.69 -2.99
N ALA A 31 9.42 -2.73 -2.33
CA ALA A 31 10.73 -2.58 -2.93
C ALA A 31 11.49 -3.91 -2.95
N ASN A 32 12.74 -3.85 -3.43
CA ASN A 32 13.62 -5.01 -3.54
C ASN A 32 13.03 -6.15 -4.38
N LEU A 33 12.29 -5.80 -5.43
CA LEU A 33 11.74 -6.77 -6.36
C LEU A 33 12.83 -7.24 -7.33
N GLY A 34 12.78 -8.51 -7.72
CA GLY A 34 13.69 -9.09 -8.69
C GLY A 34 13.49 -8.49 -10.10
N PRO A 35 14.49 -8.56 -10.99
CA PRO A 35 14.38 -8.03 -12.36
C PRO A 35 13.31 -8.75 -13.19
N ASN A 36 12.94 -9.98 -12.82
CA ASN A 36 11.88 -10.75 -13.46
C ASN A 36 10.51 -10.53 -12.82
N CYS A 37 10.43 -9.73 -11.74
CA CYS A 37 9.19 -9.48 -11.03
C CYS A 37 8.21 -8.70 -11.90
N THR A 38 6.99 -9.20 -12.01
CA THR A 38 5.93 -8.61 -12.84
C THR A 38 4.79 -8.09 -11.99
N GLU A 39 4.07 -7.13 -12.56
CA GLU A 39 2.89 -6.55 -11.91
C GLU A 39 1.82 -7.61 -11.66
N ASP A 40 1.59 -8.48 -12.64
CA ASP A 40 0.55 -9.51 -12.60
C ASP A 40 0.79 -10.54 -11.49
N GLU A 41 2.02 -10.97 -11.26
CA GLU A 41 2.36 -11.92 -10.19
C GLU A 41 2.09 -11.31 -8.81
N LEU A 42 2.60 -10.10 -8.57
CA LEU A 42 2.36 -9.37 -7.33
C LEU A 42 0.87 -9.11 -7.12
N LYS A 43 0.19 -8.67 -8.18
CA LYS A 43 -1.26 -8.47 -8.17
C LYS A 43 -1.99 -9.75 -7.83
N GLN A 44 -1.59 -10.90 -8.37
CA GLN A 44 -2.20 -12.19 -8.07
C GLN A 44 -1.92 -12.61 -6.62
N ALA A 45 -0.70 -12.39 -6.13
CA ALA A 45 -0.31 -12.62 -4.74
C ALA A 45 -1.00 -11.65 -3.74
N LEU A 46 -1.43 -10.47 -4.18
CA LEU A 46 -2.09 -9.48 -3.33
C LEU A 46 -3.62 -9.56 -3.45
N SER A 47 -4.14 -9.96 -4.60
CA SER A 47 -5.57 -10.16 -4.87
C SER A 47 -6.17 -11.35 -4.12
N GLN A 48 -5.36 -12.25 -3.57
CA GLN A 48 -5.83 -13.28 -2.63
C GLN A 48 -6.18 -12.69 -1.25
N TYR A 49 -5.72 -11.47 -0.94
CA TYR A 49 -6.04 -10.78 0.30
C TYR A 49 -7.26 -9.88 0.13
N PRO A 50 -8.13 -9.81 1.16
CA PRO A 50 -9.31 -8.97 1.11
C PRO A 50 -8.96 -7.48 1.08
N GLY A 51 -9.77 -6.71 0.35
CA GLY A 51 -9.62 -5.25 0.21
C GLY A 51 -8.48 -4.80 -0.69
N PHE A 52 -7.83 -5.71 -1.42
CA PHE A 52 -6.96 -5.33 -2.52
C PHE A 52 -7.73 -4.52 -3.57
N ASN A 53 -7.28 -3.29 -3.83
CA ASN A 53 -7.90 -2.40 -4.79
C ASN A 53 -7.11 -2.35 -6.11
N MET A 54 -5.84 -2.02 -6.02
CA MET A 54 -5.01 -1.79 -7.20
C MET A 54 -3.55 -2.10 -6.90
N LEU A 55 -2.80 -2.49 -7.92
CA LEU A 55 -1.36 -2.58 -7.85
C LEU A 55 -0.75 -1.88 -9.05
N ILE A 56 0.39 -1.22 -8.84
CA ILE A 56 1.17 -0.62 -9.93
C ILE A 56 2.64 -0.94 -9.71
N LEU A 57 3.27 -1.60 -10.69
CA LEU A 57 4.70 -1.82 -10.73
C LEU A 57 5.39 -0.63 -11.43
N ARG A 58 6.43 -0.10 -10.80
CA ARG A 58 7.25 1.02 -11.26
C ARG A 58 8.71 0.60 -11.20
N ALA A 59 9.51 0.93 -12.22
CA ALA A 59 10.95 0.78 -12.13
C ALA A 59 11.57 2.08 -11.61
N LYS A 60 12.29 2.03 -10.49
CA LYS A 60 13.01 3.17 -9.92
C LYS A 60 14.51 2.86 -9.89
N SER A 61 15.30 3.64 -10.64
CA SER A 61 16.77 3.51 -10.69
C SER A 61 17.29 2.10 -11.01
N GLY A 62 16.59 1.39 -11.90
CA GLY A 62 16.94 0.02 -12.30
C GLY A 62 16.47 -1.08 -11.35
N MET A 63 15.81 -0.73 -10.24
CA MET A 63 15.14 -1.68 -9.36
C MET A 63 13.62 -1.59 -9.54
N PRO A 64 12.93 -2.69 -9.83
CA PRO A 64 11.47 -2.70 -9.82
C PRO A 64 10.96 -2.51 -8.39
N VAL A 65 9.89 -1.74 -8.27
CA VAL A 65 9.14 -1.47 -7.05
C VAL A 65 7.66 -1.55 -7.39
N ALA A 66 6.82 -1.97 -6.47
CA ALA A 66 5.38 -2.00 -6.66
C ALA A 66 4.66 -1.19 -5.59
N PHE A 67 3.47 -0.74 -5.92
CA PHE A 67 2.60 -0.02 -5.00
C PHE A 67 1.26 -0.73 -4.99
N ALA A 68 0.87 -1.26 -3.84
CA ALA A 68 -0.38 -1.96 -3.64
C ALA A 68 -1.33 -1.08 -2.82
N ASP A 69 -2.50 -0.78 -3.37
CA ASP A 69 -3.56 -0.05 -2.69
C ASP A 69 -4.57 -1.03 -2.09
N PHE A 70 -4.92 -0.79 -0.83
CA PHE A 70 -5.96 -1.51 -0.11
C PHE A 70 -7.09 -0.58 0.31
N GLU A 71 -8.23 -1.18 0.63
CA GLU A 71 -9.40 -0.49 1.15
C GLU A 71 -9.14 -0.04 2.59
N GLU A 72 -8.75 -0.99 3.44
CA GLU A 72 -8.46 -0.77 4.86
C GLU A 72 -6.97 -0.86 5.18
N ILE A 73 -6.56 -0.14 6.24
CA ILE A 73 -5.17 -0.17 6.71
C ILE A 73 -4.83 -1.50 7.38
N GLU A 74 -5.77 -2.12 8.09
CA GLU A 74 -5.56 -3.42 8.74
C GLU A 74 -5.25 -4.53 7.73
N GLN A 75 -5.94 -4.50 6.58
CA GLN A 75 -5.70 -5.43 5.47
C GLN A 75 -4.31 -5.22 4.87
N ALA A 76 -3.93 -3.95 4.66
CA ALA A 76 -2.59 -3.59 4.22
C ALA A 76 -1.53 -4.06 5.23
N ASN A 77 -1.73 -3.88 6.53
CA ASN A 77 -0.78 -4.33 7.54
C ASN A 77 -0.62 -5.85 7.53
N LYS A 78 -1.73 -6.59 7.44
CA LYS A 78 -1.69 -8.06 7.39
C LYS A 78 -0.87 -8.55 6.18
N VAL A 79 -1.12 -7.96 5.02
CA VAL A 79 -0.37 -8.24 3.80
C VAL A 79 1.10 -7.89 3.96
N MET A 80 1.38 -6.72 4.56
CA MET A 80 2.74 -6.30 4.85
C MET A 80 3.44 -7.36 5.69
N GLU A 81 2.88 -7.77 6.83
CA GLU A 81 3.49 -8.75 7.72
C GLU A 81 3.70 -10.13 7.06
N GLU A 82 2.75 -10.60 6.24
CA GLU A 82 2.86 -11.91 5.57
C GLU A 82 3.83 -11.90 4.38
N LEU A 83 3.88 -10.80 3.63
CA LEU A 83 4.71 -10.70 2.42
C LEU A 83 6.07 -10.00 2.67
N GLN A 84 6.26 -9.39 3.85
CA GLN A 84 7.53 -8.77 4.25
C GLN A 84 8.64 -9.81 4.27
N GLY A 85 9.69 -9.57 3.50
CA GLY A 85 10.82 -10.48 3.38
C GLY A 85 10.49 -11.78 2.64
N SER A 86 9.30 -11.90 2.04
CA SER A 86 8.93 -13.07 1.27
C SER A 86 9.70 -13.11 -0.05
N LEU A 87 10.12 -14.31 -0.44
CA LEU A 87 10.84 -14.54 -1.69
C LEU A 87 9.80 -14.75 -2.79
N LEU A 88 9.72 -13.79 -3.72
CA LEU A 88 8.92 -13.99 -4.93
C LEU A 88 9.62 -15.01 -5.83
N PRO A 89 8.89 -15.91 -6.50
CA PRO A 89 9.47 -16.83 -7.48
C PRO A 89 10.22 -16.10 -8.60
N SER A 90 9.86 -14.83 -8.85
CA SER A 90 10.54 -13.97 -9.83
C SER A 90 11.78 -13.23 -9.29
N SER A 91 12.19 -13.48 -8.04
CA SER A 91 13.34 -12.83 -7.41
C SER A 91 14.22 -13.82 -6.64
N ASP A 92 15.37 -14.15 -7.21
CA ASP A 92 16.43 -14.90 -6.51
C ASP A 92 17.36 -13.99 -5.66
N ARG A 93 17.17 -12.68 -5.73
CA ARG A 93 18.13 -11.70 -5.18
C ARG A 93 17.93 -11.42 -3.68
N GLY A 94 16.78 -11.78 -3.12
CA GLY A 94 16.40 -11.55 -1.73
C GLY A 94 14.90 -11.35 -1.56
N GLY A 95 14.46 -11.29 -0.30
CA GLY A 95 13.05 -11.08 0.06
C GLY A 95 12.57 -9.68 -0.28
N MET A 96 11.31 -9.56 -0.73
CA MET A 96 10.70 -8.26 -1.03
C MET A 96 10.54 -7.42 0.24
N HIS A 97 10.74 -6.11 0.13
CA HIS A 97 10.63 -5.20 1.25
C HIS A 97 9.34 -4.41 1.16
N ILE A 98 8.51 -4.45 2.18
CA ILE A 98 7.20 -3.80 2.19
C ILE A 98 7.17 -2.73 3.27
N GLU A 99 6.80 -1.52 2.88
CA GLU A 99 6.67 -0.37 3.77
C GLU A 99 5.34 0.34 3.52
N TYR A 100 4.86 1.10 4.51
CA TYR A 100 3.74 1.99 4.31
C TYR A 100 4.10 3.08 3.30
N ALA A 101 3.23 3.28 2.31
CA ALA A 101 3.40 4.37 1.37
C ALA A 101 3.23 5.71 2.09
N ARG A 102 4.03 6.72 1.72
CA ARG A 102 3.91 8.07 2.29
C ARG A 102 2.58 8.78 1.99
N SER A 103 1.76 8.23 1.10
CA SER A 103 0.45 8.79 0.71
C SER A 103 -0.41 7.70 0.09
N LYS A 104 -1.74 7.81 0.28
CA LYS A 104 -2.71 6.90 -0.34
C LYS A 104 -2.64 7.02 -1.87
N MET A 105 -2.64 5.90 -2.57
CA MET A 105 -2.61 5.88 -4.04
C MET A 105 -3.86 6.59 -4.57
N ARG A 106 -3.66 7.62 -5.41
CA ARG A 106 -4.78 8.28 -6.09
C ARG A 106 -5.25 7.38 -7.23
N LYS A 107 -6.40 6.73 -7.06
CA LYS A 107 -7.14 6.09 -8.15
C LYS A 107 -7.54 7.18 -9.15
N ARG A 108 -6.98 7.15 -10.36
CA ARG A 108 -7.32 8.07 -11.45
C ARG A 108 -8.27 7.43 -12.43
#